data_AF-M1CUW2-F1
#
_entry.id   AF-M1CUW2-F1
#
_cell.length_a   1.000
_cell.length_b   1.000
_cell.length_c   1.000
_cell.angle_alpha   90.00
_cell.angle_beta   90.00
_cell.angle_gamma   90.00
#
_symmetry.space_group_name_H-M   'P 1'
#
loop_
_entity.id
_entity.type
_entity.pdbx_description
1 polymer ?
#
loop_
_entity_poly.entity_id
_entity_poly.type
_entity_poly.pdbx_seq_one_letter_code
_entity_poly.pdbx_strand_id
1 'polypeptide(L)'
;MLDERGHDVGSEQMASLIGDAGNKGASSLLFCIGGPYGHGRQLRERANISVKLSSLVLNHEIALVVLIEQLYRSETGTNYYSFEVLVPLTPPLVPHLCW
;
A
#
# COMPACT_ATOMS: atom_id res chain seq x y z
N MET A 1 -2.09 -0.76 -3.73
CA MET A 1 -0.96 -1.71 -3.71
C MET A 1 0.35 -0.93 -3.70
N LEU A 2 1.30 -1.32 -2.86
CA LEU A 2 2.63 -0.70 -2.80
C LEU A 2 3.62 -1.54 -3.62
N ASP A 3 4.18 -0.96 -4.68
CA ASP A 3 5.07 -1.63 -5.62
C ASP A 3 6.15 -0.64 -6.06
N GLU A 4 7.41 -1.10 -6.18
CA GLU A 4 8.54 -0.26 -6.61
C GLU A 4 8.34 0.35 -8.02
N ARG A 5 7.49 -0.28 -8.84
CA ARG A 5 7.14 0.15 -10.21
C ARG A 5 5.82 0.92 -10.27
N GLY A 6 5.23 1.21 -9.11
CA GLY A 6 4.00 1.99 -9.01
C GLY A 6 4.21 3.46 -9.38
N HIS A 7 3.12 4.21 -9.39
CA HIS A 7 3.16 5.65 -9.64
C HIS A 7 3.97 6.36 -8.56
N ASP A 8 4.77 7.34 -9.00
CA ASP A 8 5.44 8.28 -8.11
C ASP A 8 4.40 9.26 -7.57
N VAL A 9 4.19 9.25 -6.26
CA VAL A 9 3.15 10.03 -5.60
C VAL A 9 3.80 10.80 -4.45
N GLY A 10 3.69 12.13 -4.48
CA GLY A 10 4.13 12.97 -3.38
C GLY A 10 3.21 12.86 -2.16
N SER A 11 3.67 13.28 -0.98
CA SER A 11 2.90 13.17 0.27
C SER A 11 1.52 13.84 0.22
N GLU A 12 1.40 15.04 -0.37
CA GLU A 12 0.11 15.72 -0.52
C GLU A 12 -0.85 14.95 -1.45
N GLN A 13 -0.30 14.36 -2.51
CA GLN A 13 -1.09 13.56 -3.45
C GLN A 13 -1.53 12.24 -2.80
N MET A 14 -0.69 11.62 -1.97
CA MET A 14 -1.07 10.45 -1.19
C MET A 14 -2.24 10.78 -0.25
N ALA A 15 -2.18 11.91 0.45
CA ALA A 15 -3.27 12.37 1.30
C ALA A 15 -4.57 12.61 0.51
N SER A 16 -4.47 13.21 -0.69
CA SER A 16 -5.62 13.37 -1.58
C SER A 16 -6.19 12.02 -2.02
N LEU A 17 -5.37 11.04 -2.39
CA LEU A 17 -5.83 9.71 -2.81
C LEU A 17 -6.61 9.00 -1.69
N ILE A 18 -6.15 9.12 -0.45
CA ILE A 18 -6.80 8.55 0.74
C ILE A 18 -8.14 9.25 0.98
N GLY A 19 -8.15 10.59 1.00
CA GLY A 19 -9.37 11.38 1.19
C GLY A 19 -10.40 11.16 0.08
N ASP A 20 -9.97 11.10 -1.18
CA ASP A 20 -10.84 10.86 -2.33
C ASP A 20 -11.47 9.48 -2.30
N ALA A 21 -10.74 8.45 -1.87
CA ALA A 21 -11.29 7.12 -1.73
C ALA A 21 -12.39 7.09 -0.66
N GLY A 22 -12.18 7.79 0.45
CA GLY A 22 -13.19 8.00 1.47
C GLY A 22 -14.43 8.78 0.99
N ASN A 23 -14.23 9.88 0.25
CA ASN A 23 -15.29 10.69 -0.34
C ASN A 23 -16.13 9.90 -1.36
N LYS A 24 -15.54 8.90 -2.01
CA LYS A 24 -16.24 7.95 -2.90
C LYS A 24 -17.01 6.86 -2.16
N GLY A 25 -17.04 6.90 -0.82
CA GLY A 25 -17.79 5.98 0.02
C GLY A 25 -17.04 4.72 0.42
N ALA A 26 -15.70 4.67 0.26
CA ALA A 26 -14.92 3.56 0.78
C ALA A 26 -14.91 3.61 2.32
N SER A 27 -15.40 2.54 2.96
CA SER A 27 -15.36 2.39 4.43
C SER A 27 -14.03 1.86 4.95
N SER A 28 -13.21 1.26 4.08
CA SER A 28 -11.88 0.76 4.40
C SER A 28 -10.91 0.92 3.23
N LEU A 29 -9.62 1.06 3.56
CA LEU A 29 -8.53 1.13 2.60
C LEU A 29 -7.52 0.02 2.88
N LEU A 30 -7.23 -0.78 1.85
CA LEU A 30 -6.31 -1.90 1.92
C LEU A 30 -4.98 -1.57 1.24
N PHE A 31 -3.90 -1.66 2.00
CA PHE A 31 -2.53 -1.50 1.53
C PHE A 31 -1.80 -2.85 1.50
N CYS A 32 -1.36 -3.28 0.32
CA CYS A 32 -0.57 -4.49 0.17
C CYS A 32 0.91 -4.15 0.03
N ILE A 33 1.75 -4.65 0.93
CA ILE A 33 3.22 -4.57 0.86
C ILE A 33 3.73 -5.90 0.30
N GLY A 34 4.58 -5.87 -0.71
CA GLY A 34 5.09 -7.09 -1.34
C GLY A 34 6.18 -7.76 -0.50
N GLY A 35 6.33 -9.06 -0.65
CA GLY A 35 7.49 -9.79 -0.13
C GLY A 35 8.73 -9.56 -1.01
N PRO A 36 9.84 -10.29 -0.78
CA PRO A 36 11.07 -10.11 -1.55
C PRO A 36 10.92 -10.35 -3.06
N TYR A 37 9.89 -11.08 -3.48
CA TYR A 37 9.58 -11.36 -4.89
C TYR A 37 8.51 -10.40 -5.47
N GLY A 38 8.07 -9.40 -4.69
CA GLY A 38 6.99 -8.49 -5.05
C GLY A 38 5.61 -9.14 -4.98
N HIS A 39 4.68 -8.61 -5.77
CA HIS A 39 3.28 -9.03 -5.80
C HIS A 39 2.98 -10.02 -6.93
N GLY A 40 2.10 -10.99 -6.64
CA GLY A 40 1.55 -11.90 -7.64
C GLY A 40 0.73 -11.18 -8.71
N ARG A 41 0.61 -11.79 -9.89
CA ARG A 41 -0.10 -11.20 -11.03
C ARG A 41 -1.56 -10.89 -10.72
N GLN A 42 -2.25 -11.77 -9.99
CA GLN A 42 -3.66 -11.58 -9.63
C GLN A 42 -3.88 -10.31 -8.79
N LEU A 43 -3.00 -10.07 -7.81
CA LEU A 43 -3.07 -8.87 -6.98
C LEU A 43 -2.77 -7.60 -7.79
N ARG A 44 -1.80 -7.66 -8.72
CA ARG A 44 -1.50 -6.55 -9.63
C ARG A 44 -2.68 -6.18 -10.53
N GLU A 45 -3.38 -7.18 -11.06
CA GLU A 45 -4.58 -6.98 -11.90
C GLU A 45 -5.78 -6.46 -11.08
N ARG A 46 -5.91 -6.86 -9.81
CA ARG A 46 -6.99 -6.41 -8.93
C ARG A 46 -6.74 -5.02 -8.32
N ALA A 47 -5.49 -4.59 -8.20
CA ALA A 47 -5.14 -3.37 -7.49
C ALA A 47 -5.82 -2.14 -8.11
N ASN A 48 -6.55 -1.37 -7.30
CA ASN A 48 -7.18 -0.12 -7.77
C ASN A 48 -6.13 0.91 -8.18
N ILE A 49 -5.04 1.00 -7.41
CA ILE A 49 -3.93 1.91 -7.61
C ILE A 49 -2.64 1.20 -7.20
N SER A 50 -1.58 1.40 -7.98
CA SER A 50 -0.21 1.00 -7.66
C SER A 50 0.63 2.24 -7.38
N VAL A 51 1.25 2.31 -6.20
CA VAL A 51 2.04 3.46 -5.74
C VAL A 51 3.42 2.96 -5.30
N LYS A 52 4.48 3.69 -5.66
CA LYS A 52 5.81 3.47 -5.08
C LYS A 52 6.02 4.41 -3.89
N LEU A 53 6.64 3.90 -2.81
CA LEU A 53 6.97 4.71 -1.64
C LEU A 53 8.31 5.45 -1.80
N SER A 54 9.16 4.99 -2.70
CA SER A 54 10.48 5.56 -2.96
C SER A 54 10.98 5.11 -4.32
N SER A 55 11.96 5.85 -4.86
CA SER A 55 12.79 5.39 -5.99
C SER A 55 13.89 4.41 -5.55
N LEU A 56 14.07 4.22 -4.24
CA LEU A 56 14.94 3.18 -3.67
C LEU A 56 14.14 1.89 -3.43
N VAL A 57 14.83 0.75 -3.50
CA VAL A 57 14.28 -0.54 -3.08
C VAL A 57 14.26 -0.59 -1.56
N LEU A 58 13.06 -0.63 -0.97
CA LEU A 58 12.86 -0.68 0.48
C LEU A 58 12.58 -2.13 0.91
N ASN A 59 13.19 -2.55 2.02
CA ASN A 59 12.74 -3.75 2.72
C ASN A 59 11.27 -3.57 3.18
N HIS A 60 10.48 -4.64 3.19
CA HIS A 60 9.08 -4.65 3.60
C HIS A 60 8.83 -4.00 4.97
N GLU A 61 9.72 -4.21 5.95
CA GLU A 61 9.62 -3.57 7.28
C GLU A 61 9.78 -2.05 7.20
N ILE A 62 10.72 -1.57 6.38
CA ILE A 62 10.94 -0.13 6.19
C ILE A 62 9.80 0.48 5.36
N ALA A 63 9.32 -0.24 4.34
CA ALA A 63 8.15 0.16 3.57
C ALA A 63 6.91 0.33 4.48
N LEU A 64 6.74 -0.54 5.47
CA LEU A 64 5.66 -0.43 6.46
C LEU A 64 5.80 0.84 7.31
N VAL A 65 7.00 1.13 7.82
CA VAL A 65 7.26 2.35 8.60
C VAL A 65 6.98 3.61 7.78
N VAL A 66 7.45 3.64 6.53
CA VAL A 66 7.21 4.77 5.62
C VAL A 66 5.71 4.91 5.31
N LEU A 67 5.01 3.81 5.05
CA LEU A 67 3.56 3.84 4.84
C LEU A 67 2.82 4.43 6.05
N ILE A 68 3.12 3.94 7.26
CA ILE A 68 2.48 4.42 8.49
C ILE A 68 2.71 5.93 8.67
N GLU A 69 3.91 6.42 8.35
CA GLU A 69 4.22 7.84 8.41
C GLU A 69 3.41 8.65 7.40
N GLN A 70 3.25 8.17 6.17
CA GLN A 70 2.42 8.83 5.16
C GLN A 70 0.93 8.82 5.55
N LEU A 71 0.44 7.72 6.15
CA LEU A 71 -0.91 7.64 6.71
C LEU A 71 -1.09 8.67 7.84
N TYR A 72 -0.12 8.75 8.76
CA TYR A 72 -0.16 9.75 9.84
C TYR A 72 -0.23 11.19 9.30
N ARG A 73 0.50 11.49 8.21
CA ARG A 73 0.42 12.81 7.54
C ARG A 73 -0.94 13.06 6.89
N SER A 74 -1.56 12.05 6.27
CA SER A 74 -2.86 12.20 5.63
C SER A 74 -4.01 12.36 6.62
N GLU A 75 -3.91 11.71 7.79
CA GLU A 75 -4.93 11.69 8.84
C GLU A 75 -5.09 13.02 9.58
N THR A 76 -4.21 14.00 9.35
CA THR A 76 -4.35 15.32 9.97
C THR A 76 -5.57 16.10 9.42
N GLY A 77 -6.22 15.64 8.34
CA GLY A 77 -7.31 16.37 7.68
C GLY A 77 -8.64 15.64 7.44
N THR A 78 -8.77 14.33 7.65
CA THR A 78 -9.93 13.57 7.12
C THR A 78 -10.39 12.46 8.08
N ASN A 79 -11.69 12.12 8.03
CA ASN A 79 -12.42 11.11 8.80
C ASN A 79 -11.63 9.86 9.25
N TYR A 80 -12.05 9.25 10.36
CA TYR A 80 -11.54 7.96 10.85
C TYR A 80 -11.77 6.82 9.84
N TYR A 81 -10.82 6.58 8.93
CA TYR A 81 -10.85 5.43 8.02
C TYR A 81 -10.21 4.20 8.68
N SER A 82 -10.79 3.02 8.41
CA SER A 82 -10.14 1.77 8.78
C SER A 82 -9.07 1.43 7.74
N PHE A 83 -7.82 1.45 8.17
CA PHE A 83 -6.68 1.05 7.35
C PHE A 83 -6.31 -0.40 7.62
N GLU A 84 -6.34 -1.21 6.57
CA GLU A 84 -5.85 -2.58 6.61
C GLU A 84 -4.53 -2.66 5.87
N VAL A 85 -3.49 -3.15 6.55
CA VAL A 85 -2.18 -3.39 5.93
C VAL A 85 -1.94 -4.89 5.86
N LEU A 86 -1.67 -5.33 4.65
CA LEU A 86 -1.51 -6.72 4.29
C LEU A 86 -0.05 -6.94 3.90
N VAL A 87 0.67 -7.63 4.78
CA VAL A 87 2.08 -7.98 4.61
C VAL A 87 2.16 -9.51 4.44
N PRO A 88 2.85 -10.02 3.41
CA PRO A 88 3.11 -11.44 3.30
C PRO A 88 4.09 -11.83 4.39
N LEU A 89 3.61 -12.58 5.39
CA LEU A 89 4.47 -13.32 6.31
C LEU A 89 5.24 -14.37 5.49
N THR A 90 6.57 -14.48 5.58
CA THR A 90 7.36 -15.53 4.88
C THR A 90 8.38 -16.23 5.79
N PRO A 91 8.88 -17.48 5.55
CA PRO A 91 8.49 -18.61 4.61
C PRO A 91 8.63 -20.07 5.23
N PRO A 92 8.58 -21.26 4.51
CA PRO A 92 8.55 -21.55 3.05
C PRO A 92 7.54 -22.62 2.50
N LEU A 93 7.57 -22.85 1.18
CA LEU A 93 7.23 -24.09 0.40
C LEU A 93 6.02 -24.08 -0.57
N VAL A 94 5.13 -23.09 -0.60
CA VAL A 94 3.97 -23.17 -1.51
C VAL A 94 3.93 -21.95 -2.43
N PRO A 95 4.38 -22.08 -3.70
CA PRO A 95 4.32 -21.02 -4.70
C PRO A 95 2.89 -20.52 -4.98
N HIS A 96 1.88 -21.30 -4.61
CA HIS A 96 0.48 -21.10 -5.00
C HIS A 96 -0.36 -20.35 -3.95
N LEU A 97 0.21 -19.99 -2.80
CA LEU A 97 -0.52 -19.36 -1.68
C LEU A 97 -0.09 -17.92 -1.39
N CYS A 98 0.64 -17.30 -2.31
CA CYS A 98 0.84 -15.85 -2.34
C CYS A 98 0.08 -15.27 -3.53
N TRP A 99 -1.21 -15.00 -3.32
CA TRP A 99 -2.13 -14.29 -4.24
C TRP A 99 -2.57 -15.06 -5.49
#